data_AF-A0A927KKN9-F1
#
_entry.id   AF-A0A927KKN9-F1
#
_cell.length_a   1.000
_cell.length_b   1.000
_cell.length_c   1.000
_cell.angle_alpha   90.00
_cell.angle_beta   90.00
_cell.angle_gamma   90.00
#
_symmetry.space_group_name_H-M   'P 1'
#
loop_
_entity.id
_entity.type
_entity.pdbx_description
1 polymer ?
#
loop_
_entity_poly.entity_id
_entity_poly.type
_entity_poly.pdbx_seq_one_letter_code
_entity_poly.pdbx_strand_id
1 'polypeptide(L)'
;MTLLVAACARDGAGAPVRSLDDPRLRDGGVPHAQQTALDFNMTPDQLRLLDPAYPVAGGMPLAIAGANRIGEDLVLLRLRGHREPRSASGDAPEWSYAVDCRSGEARLLGAGIGIGRGNPSSHVPADVPEPTEAERTPAFDLVCGHRTDCEFNQRGNRCEQAVERWIQAQDAASGRAEPAR
;
A
#
# COMPACT_ATOMS: atom_id res chain seq x y z
N MET A 1 46.77 8.88 -29.45
CA MET A 1 45.64 9.79 -29.17
C MET A 1 44.47 8.95 -28.72
N THR A 2 44.21 8.95 -27.43
CA THR A 2 43.17 8.16 -26.77
C THR A 2 41.86 8.95 -26.84
N LEU A 3 40.93 8.55 -27.71
CA LEU A 3 39.56 9.07 -27.63
C LEU A 3 38.84 8.32 -26.50
N LEU A 4 38.67 9.02 -25.38
CA LEU A 4 37.76 8.62 -24.30
C LEU A 4 36.34 8.61 -24.85
N VAL A 5 35.76 7.42 -24.96
CA VAL A 5 34.31 7.25 -25.11
C VAL A 5 33.70 7.67 -23.78
N ALA A 6 33.10 8.86 -23.76
CA ALA A 6 32.29 9.32 -22.64
C ALA A 6 31.07 8.40 -22.52
N ALA A 7 31.17 7.41 -21.64
CA ALA A 7 30.01 6.66 -21.18
C ALA A 7 29.18 7.59 -20.30
N CYS A 8 28.12 8.16 -20.88
CA CYS A 8 27.04 8.75 -20.11
C CYS A 8 26.38 7.61 -19.32
N ALA A 9 26.75 7.47 -18.05
CA ALA A 9 26.15 6.50 -17.13
C ALA A 9 24.65 6.81 -17.01
N ARG A 10 23.84 6.00 -17.70
CA ARG A 10 22.38 6.04 -17.67
C ARG A 10 21.86 4.70 -17.16
N ASP A 11 22.46 4.19 -16.09
CA ASP A 11 22.24 2.81 -15.61
C ASP A 11 21.67 2.73 -14.17
N GLY A 12 20.91 3.73 -13.73
CA GLY A 12 20.15 3.64 -12.46
C GLY A 12 18.82 2.88 -12.58
N ALA A 13 18.27 2.76 -13.79
CA ALA A 13 16.95 2.17 -14.01
C ALA A 13 16.97 0.63 -14.15
N GLY A 14 18.14 0.03 -14.38
CA GLY A 14 18.27 -1.42 -14.59
C GLY A 14 18.56 -2.23 -13.33
N ALA A 15 19.20 -1.64 -12.32
CA ALA A 15 19.55 -2.36 -11.10
C ALA A 15 18.31 -2.58 -10.21
N PRO A 16 18.06 -3.81 -9.71
CA PRO A 16 16.96 -4.08 -8.78
C PRO A 16 17.09 -3.27 -7.48
N VAL A 17 15.99 -2.75 -6.96
CA VAL A 17 15.93 -2.21 -5.58
C VAL A 17 16.00 -3.39 -4.60
N ARG A 18 16.90 -3.32 -3.60
CA ARG A 18 17.15 -4.42 -2.66
C ARG A 18 17.16 -4.02 -1.18
N SER A 19 17.00 -2.73 -0.89
CA SER A 19 17.08 -2.19 0.46
C SER A 19 16.15 -1.00 0.64
N LEU A 20 15.65 -0.80 1.87
CA LEU A 20 14.88 0.37 2.29
C LEU A 20 15.64 1.70 2.21
N ASP A 21 16.97 1.65 2.12
CA ASP A 21 17.82 2.84 1.97
C ASP A 21 18.03 3.26 0.52
N ASP A 22 17.50 2.51 -0.44
CA ASP A 22 17.58 2.89 -1.85
C ASP A 22 16.95 4.27 -2.07
N PRO A 23 17.70 5.24 -2.60
CA PRO A 23 17.23 6.62 -2.72
C PRO A 23 16.00 6.75 -3.61
N ARG A 24 15.79 5.81 -4.55
CA ARG A 24 14.61 5.77 -5.44
C ARG A 24 13.30 5.56 -4.68
N LEU A 25 13.36 4.98 -3.48
CA LEU A 25 12.19 4.84 -2.62
C LEU A 25 11.76 6.20 -2.03
N ARG A 26 12.72 7.09 -1.74
CA ARG A 26 12.46 8.36 -1.04
C ARG A 26 11.76 9.38 -1.93
N ASP A 27 12.16 9.45 -3.20
CA ASP A 27 11.63 10.43 -4.16
C ASP A 27 10.51 9.86 -5.06
N GLY A 28 10.13 8.60 -4.85
CA GLY A 28 9.17 7.89 -5.70
C GLY A 28 9.73 7.52 -7.07
N GLY A 29 11.04 7.57 -7.27
CA GLY A 29 11.74 7.28 -8.52
C GLY A 29 11.91 5.79 -8.85
N VAL A 30 11.23 4.87 -8.17
CA VAL A 30 11.27 3.44 -8.52
C VAL A 30 10.63 3.23 -9.89
N PRO A 31 11.34 2.65 -10.89
CA PRO A 31 10.76 2.42 -12.21
C PRO A 31 9.54 1.51 -12.16
N HIS A 32 8.47 1.83 -12.89
CA HIS A 32 7.26 1.00 -12.95
C HIS A 32 7.55 -0.45 -13.35
N ALA A 33 8.53 -0.69 -14.22
CA ALA A 33 8.94 -2.05 -14.63
C ALA A 33 9.50 -2.91 -13.48
N GLN A 34 9.87 -2.30 -12.35
CA GLN A 34 10.32 -3.00 -11.14
C GLN A 34 9.21 -3.13 -10.09
N GLN A 35 8.01 -2.61 -10.36
CA GLN A 35 6.87 -2.63 -9.45
C GLN A 35 5.81 -3.59 -9.95
N THR A 36 5.25 -4.37 -9.05
CA THR A 36 4.02 -5.16 -9.28
C THR A 36 2.91 -4.55 -8.45
N ALA A 37 1.88 -4.01 -9.11
CA ALA A 37 0.71 -3.50 -8.41
C ALA A 37 0.00 -4.63 -7.66
N LEU A 38 -0.43 -4.34 -6.44
CA LEU A 38 -1.24 -5.25 -5.64
C LEU A 38 -2.65 -4.67 -5.52
N ASP A 39 -3.67 -5.53 -5.55
CA ASP A 39 -5.10 -5.15 -5.40
C ASP A 39 -5.48 -4.79 -3.96
N PHE A 40 -4.56 -4.13 -3.26
CA PHE A 40 -4.73 -3.56 -1.94
C PHE A 40 -5.26 -2.12 -2.03
N ASN A 41 -6.56 -1.97 -2.21
CA ASN A 41 -7.28 -0.72 -1.98
C ASN A 41 -8.55 -1.02 -1.16
N MET A 42 -8.36 -1.19 0.15
CA MET A 42 -9.34 -1.84 1.02
C MET A 42 -9.55 -1.07 2.32
N THR A 43 -10.81 -0.99 2.76
CA THR A 43 -11.19 -0.48 4.08
C THR A 43 -10.85 -1.50 5.18
N PRO A 44 -10.80 -1.07 6.47
CA PRO A 44 -10.58 -2.00 7.58
C PRO A 44 -11.54 -3.19 7.60
N ASP A 45 -12.82 -2.98 7.27
CA ASP A 45 -13.82 -4.06 7.20
C ASP A 45 -13.53 -5.08 6.09
N GLN A 46 -13.05 -4.60 4.93
CA GLN A 46 -12.66 -5.48 3.83
C GLN A 46 -11.39 -6.26 4.17
N LEU A 47 -10.43 -5.64 4.86
CA LEU A 47 -9.20 -6.29 5.31
C LEU A 47 -9.47 -7.45 6.27
N ARG A 48 -10.57 -7.40 7.03
CA ARG A 48 -11.00 -8.52 7.89
C ARG A 48 -11.39 -9.80 7.14
N LEU A 49 -11.63 -9.72 5.83
CA LEU A 49 -11.88 -10.91 4.99
C LEU A 49 -10.59 -11.63 4.59
N LEU A 50 -9.45 -10.96 4.74
CA LEU A 50 -8.11 -11.53 4.57
C LEU A 50 -7.55 -11.97 5.94
N ASP A 51 -7.68 -11.10 6.95
CA ASP A 51 -7.31 -11.40 8.33
C ASP A 51 -8.42 -10.98 9.31
N PRO A 52 -9.21 -11.93 9.85
CA PRO A 52 -10.27 -11.63 10.82
C PRO A 52 -9.81 -10.89 12.08
N ALA A 53 -8.52 -10.92 12.41
CA ALA A 53 -7.93 -10.23 13.56
C ALA A 53 -7.60 -8.75 13.26
N TYR A 54 -7.73 -8.30 12.00
CA TYR A 54 -7.40 -6.94 11.62
C TYR A 54 -8.22 -5.90 12.43
N PRO A 55 -7.56 -4.88 13.00
CA PRO A 55 -8.23 -3.94 13.90
C PRO A 55 -9.17 -3.00 13.14
N VAL A 56 -10.40 -2.89 13.65
CA VAL A 56 -11.45 -1.99 13.14
C VAL A 56 -11.98 -1.02 14.20
N ALA A 57 -11.56 -1.19 15.45
CA ALA A 57 -11.99 -0.41 16.60
C ALA A 57 -10.80 -0.14 17.53
N GLY A 58 -10.83 1.02 18.21
CA GLY A 58 -9.73 1.50 19.04
C GLY A 58 -8.63 2.19 18.23
N GLY A 59 -8.32 3.44 18.57
CA GLY A 59 -7.35 4.26 17.82
C GLY A 59 -7.89 4.77 16.48
N MET A 60 -6.98 5.02 15.53
CA MET A 60 -7.32 5.37 14.14
C MET A 60 -7.19 4.14 13.25
N PRO A 61 -8.30 3.47 12.86
CA PRO A 61 -8.24 2.33 11.96
C PRO A 61 -7.57 2.73 10.65
N LEU A 62 -6.68 1.88 10.12
CA LEU A 62 -5.96 2.16 8.88
C LEU A 62 -6.56 1.36 7.73
N ALA A 63 -6.98 2.08 6.69
CA ALA A 63 -7.23 1.49 5.38
C ALA A 63 -5.90 1.36 4.63
N ILE A 64 -5.84 0.39 3.72
CA ILE A 64 -4.77 0.34 2.72
C ILE A 64 -5.29 1.00 1.46
N ALA A 65 -4.63 2.07 1.04
CA ALA A 65 -5.03 2.90 -0.11
C ALA A 65 -4.20 2.60 -1.38
N GLY A 66 -3.39 1.55 -1.35
CA GLY A 66 -2.54 1.09 -2.44
C GLY A 66 -1.34 0.33 -1.92
N ALA A 67 -0.91 -0.71 -2.63
CA ALA A 67 0.39 -1.32 -2.42
C ALA A 67 1.02 -1.75 -3.74
N ASN A 68 2.35 -1.72 -3.80
CA ASN A 68 3.14 -2.26 -4.89
C ASN A 68 4.26 -3.11 -4.30
N ARG A 69 4.46 -4.31 -4.83
CA ARG A 69 5.64 -5.12 -4.52
C ARG A 69 6.81 -4.66 -5.39
N ILE A 70 8.01 -4.62 -4.81
CA ILE A 70 9.28 -4.39 -5.51
C ILE A 70 10.19 -5.60 -5.25
N GLY A 71 10.47 -6.36 -6.31
CA GLY A 71 11.21 -7.60 -6.19
C GLY A 71 10.45 -8.63 -5.34
N GLU A 72 11.16 -9.40 -4.52
CA GLU A 72 10.56 -10.49 -3.73
C GLU A 72 10.06 -10.03 -2.36
N ASP A 73 10.77 -9.09 -1.74
CA ASP A 73 10.67 -8.85 -0.30
C ASP A 73 10.30 -7.41 0.06
N LEU A 74 10.35 -6.46 -0.87
CA LEU A 74 10.02 -5.07 -0.57
C LEU A 74 8.60 -4.74 -1.01
N VAL A 75 7.91 -3.93 -0.22
CA VAL A 75 6.59 -3.40 -0.54
C VAL A 75 6.60 -1.89 -0.36
N LEU A 76 6.09 -1.17 -1.35
CA LEU A 76 5.61 0.20 -1.20
C LEU A 76 4.14 0.15 -0.78
N LEU A 77 3.85 0.68 0.39
CA LEU A 77 2.53 0.62 1.00
C LEU A 77 2.01 2.02 1.29
N ARG A 78 0.79 2.32 0.84
CA ARG A 78 0.08 3.55 1.19
C ARG A 78 -1.03 3.24 2.17
N LEU A 79 -0.96 3.84 3.34
CA LEU A 79 -1.99 3.78 4.38
C LEU A 79 -2.82 5.06 4.36
N ARG A 80 -4.09 4.94 4.74
CA ARG A 80 -5.00 6.06 4.93
C ARG A 80 -5.74 5.91 6.24
N GLY A 81 -5.81 7.00 7.00
CA GLY A 81 -6.65 7.06 8.19
C GLY A 81 -8.11 6.83 7.80
N HIS A 82 -8.74 5.82 8.37
CA HIS A 82 -10.13 5.51 8.11
C HIS A 82 -10.98 6.10 9.22
N ARG A 83 -11.77 7.13 8.87
CA ARG A 83 -12.85 7.64 9.72
C ARG A 83 -14.17 7.11 9.16
N GLU A 84 -15.07 6.70 10.05
CA GLU A 84 -16.38 6.13 9.73
C GLU A 84 -17.13 6.89 8.61
N PRO A 85 -18.04 6.21 7.87
CA PRO A 85 -18.51 6.59 6.53
C PRO A 85 -19.30 7.90 6.41
N ARG A 86 -19.45 8.69 7.48
CA ARG A 86 -20.11 10.01 7.47
C ARG A 86 -19.14 11.20 7.36
N SER A 87 -17.84 10.97 7.32
CA SER A 87 -16.83 12.03 7.20
C SER A 87 -16.20 12.04 5.81
N ALA A 88 -16.02 13.22 5.22
CA ALA A 88 -15.51 13.37 3.86
C ALA A 88 -14.14 12.69 3.72
N SER A 89 -14.05 11.66 2.87
CA SER A 89 -12.83 10.87 2.63
C SER A 89 -11.66 11.69 2.07
N GLY A 90 -11.92 12.93 1.64
CA GLY A 90 -10.94 13.83 1.01
C GLY A 90 -9.90 14.42 1.96
N ASP A 91 -10.16 14.44 3.28
CA ASP A 91 -9.29 15.07 4.28
C ASP A 91 -8.66 14.05 5.26
N ALA A 92 -8.67 12.77 4.89
CA ALA A 92 -8.03 11.74 5.69
C ALA A 92 -6.50 11.86 5.59
N PRO A 93 -5.76 11.70 6.69
CA PRO A 93 -4.31 11.60 6.62
C PRO A 93 -3.89 10.34 5.83
N GLU A 94 -2.83 10.48 5.05
CA GLU A 94 -2.20 9.40 4.29
C GLU A 94 -0.70 9.33 4.61
N TRP A 95 -0.17 8.12 4.54
CA TRP A 95 1.25 7.84 4.71
C TRP A 95 1.70 6.82 3.68
N SER A 96 2.91 6.98 3.15
CA SER A 96 3.55 5.95 2.33
C SER A 96 4.78 5.39 3.03
N TYR A 97 4.93 4.07 2.98
CA TYR A 97 6.03 3.33 3.58
C TYR A 97 6.73 2.47 2.53
N ALA A 98 8.03 2.27 2.70
CA ALA A 98 8.69 1.06 2.21
C ALA A 98 8.78 0.07 3.38
N VAL A 99 8.44 -1.18 3.13
CA VAL A 99 8.49 -2.27 4.13
C VAL A 99 9.34 -3.41 3.57
N ASP A 100 10.27 -3.93 4.37
CA ASP A 100 10.99 -5.18 4.08
C ASP A 100 10.27 -6.32 4.78
N CYS A 101 9.60 -7.16 3.99
CA CYS A 101 8.77 -8.26 4.46
C CYS A 101 9.56 -9.42 5.07
N ARG A 102 10.90 -9.43 4.99
CA ARG A 102 11.72 -10.44 5.69
C ARG A 102 12.07 -10.01 7.10
N SER A 103 12.45 -8.74 7.28
CA SER A 103 12.89 -8.21 8.58
C SER A 103 11.76 -7.55 9.36
N GLY A 104 10.68 -7.16 8.69
CA GLY A 104 9.61 -6.34 9.27
C GLY A 104 10.00 -4.85 9.41
N GLU A 105 11.20 -4.48 8.97
CA GLU A 105 11.63 -3.08 9.01
C GLU A 105 10.80 -2.24 8.03
N ALA A 106 10.52 -1.01 8.43
CA ALA A 106 9.76 -0.08 7.61
C ALA A 106 10.37 1.32 7.67
N ARG A 107 10.17 2.05 6.58
CA ARG A 107 10.60 3.44 6.44
C ARG A 107 9.45 4.29 5.95
N LEU A 108 9.14 5.36 6.68
CA LEU A 108 8.23 6.40 6.22
C LEU A 108 8.86 7.16 5.04
N LEU A 109 8.12 7.24 3.94
CA LEU A 109 8.52 7.89 2.68
C LEU A 109 7.75 9.18 2.42
N GLY A 110 6.53 9.30 2.94
CA GLY A 110 5.64 10.41 2.67
C GLY A 110 4.49 10.45 3.65
N ALA A 111 3.98 11.64 3.93
CA ALA A 111 2.81 11.87 4.76
C ALA A 111 2.08 13.13 4.28
N GLY A 112 0.75 13.18 4.44
CA GLY A 112 -0.03 14.34 4.04
C GLY A 112 -1.52 14.17 4.32
N ILE A 113 -2.29 15.25 4.19
CA ILE A 113 -3.75 15.23 4.36
C ILE A 113 -4.43 15.19 2.99
N GLY A 114 -5.17 14.13 2.74
CA GLY A 114 -6.00 13.94 1.56
C GLY A 114 -5.38 13.05 0.48
N ILE A 115 -6.18 12.77 -0.55
CA ILE A 115 -5.88 11.74 -1.54
C ILE A 115 -4.59 12.05 -2.31
N GLY A 116 -3.63 11.14 -2.22
CA GLY A 116 -2.32 11.25 -2.88
C GLY A 116 -1.36 12.22 -2.21
N ARG A 117 -1.73 12.82 -1.07
CA ARG A 117 -0.85 13.74 -0.33
C ARG A 117 0.18 13.01 0.52
N GLY A 118 -0.04 11.73 0.79
CA GLY A 118 0.94 10.87 1.46
C GLY A 118 1.98 10.23 0.55
N ASN A 119 2.05 10.59 -0.75
CA ASN A 119 3.00 9.98 -1.69
C ASN A 119 4.46 10.22 -1.28
N PRO A 120 5.41 9.33 -1.67
CA PRO A 120 6.82 9.50 -1.38
C PRO A 120 7.35 10.89 -1.75
N SER A 121 8.12 11.49 -0.85
CA SER A 121 8.74 12.80 -1.05
C SER A 121 10.06 12.92 -0.30
N SER A 122 10.94 13.81 -0.75
CA SER A 122 12.17 14.15 -0.04
C SER A 122 11.93 14.93 1.26
N HIS A 123 10.69 15.37 1.52
CA HIS A 123 10.31 16.14 2.68
C HIS A 123 8.95 15.67 3.21
N VAL A 124 8.99 14.90 4.28
CA VAL A 124 7.80 14.43 4.98
C VAL A 124 7.34 15.55 5.94
N PRO A 125 6.12 16.10 5.77
CA PRO A 125 5.60 17.13 6.66
C PRO A 125 5.51 16.63 8.10
N ALA A 126 5.98 17.44 9.06
CA ALA A 126 5.97 17.08 10.48
C ALA A 126 4.60 17.26 11.16
N ASP A 127 3.65 17.90 10.48
CA ASP A 127 2.31 18.24 10.98
C ASP A 127 1.29 17.12 10.78
N VAL A 128 1.65 16.03 10.10
CA VAL A 128 0.84 14.82 10.00
C VAL A 128 1.45 13.75 10.90
N PRO A 129 0.91 13.52 12.11
CA PRO A 129 1.44 12.53 13.03
C PRO A 129 1.47 11.15 12.39
N GLU A 130 2.59 10.45 12.52
CA GLU A 130 2.68 9.07 12.09
C GLU A 130 1.81 8.17 13.00
N PRO A 131 1.09 7.18 12.44
CA PRO A 131 0.43 6.16 13.24
C PRO A 131 1.45 5.44 14.11
N THR A 132 1.02 5.03 15.30
CA THR A 132 1.87 4.25 16.20
C THR A 132 2.28 2.93 15.56
N GLU A 133 3.37 2.33 16.07
CA GLU A 133 3.81 1.01 15.61
C GLU A 133 2.69 -0.04 15.72
N ALA A 134 1.97 -0.04 16.84
CA ALA A 134 0.84 -0.95 17.06
C ALA A 134 -0.30 -0.77 16.05
N GLU A 135 -0.51 0.45 15.52
CA GLU A 135 -1.53 0.73 14.51
C GLU A 135 -1.09 0.29 13.10
N ARG A 136 0.19 0.45 12.75
CA ARG A 136 0.69 0.17 11.39
C ARG A 136 1.13 -1.29 11.18
N THR A 137 1.65 -1.96 12.20
CA THR A 137 2.16 -3.34 12.08
C THR A 137 1.15 -4.32 11.49
N PRO A 138 -0.15 -4.33 11.91
CA PRO A 138 -1.13 -5.21 11.28
C PRO A 138 -1.28 -5.01 9.77
N ALA A 139 -1.19 -3.76 9.28
CA ALA A 139 -1.25 -3.48 7.85
C ALA A 139 0.02 -3.95 7.12
N PHE A 140 1.19 -3.82 7.76
CA PHE A 140 2.46 -4.27 7.21
C PHE A 140 2.47 -5.79 7.09
N ASP A 141 2.12 -6.49 8.16
CA ASP A 141 2.07 -7.96 8.22
C ASP A 141 1.09 -8.51 7.19
N LEU A 142 -0.10 -7.92 7.09
CA LEU A 142 -1.13 -8.36 6.15
C LEU A 142 -0.65 -8.23 4.69
N VAL A 143 -0.12 -7.07 4.31
CA VAL A 143 0.36 -6.88 2.93
C VAL A 143 1.56 -7.77 2.64
N CYS A 144 2.48 -7.92 3.58
CA CYS A 144 3.64 -8.79 3.41
C CYS A 144 3.24 -10.27 3.28
N GLY A 145 2.28 -10.73 4.08
CA GLY A 145 1.72 -12.08 4.01
C GLY A 145 0.99 -12.36 2.69
N HIS A 146 0.43 -11.32 2.08
CA HIS A 146 -0.39 -11.41 0.87
C HIS A 146 0.23 -10.75 -0.38
N ARG A 147 1.54 -10.49 -0.37
CA ARG A 147 2.20 -9.72 -1.44
C ARG A 147 2.25 -10.42 -2.79
N THR A 148 2.01 -11.73 -2.85
CA THR A 148 2.07 -12.55 -4.07
C THR A 148 0.72 -13.10 -4.53
N ASP A 149 -0.26 -13.20 -3.64
CA ASP A 149 -1.61 -13.69 -3.92
C ASP A 149 -2.63 -12.56 -4.11
N CYS A 150 -2.23 -11.31 -3.87
CA CYS A 150 -2.97 -10.10 -4.21
C CYS A 150 -2.36 -9.33 -5.38
N GLU A 151 -1.51 -9.95 -6.21
CA GLU A 151 -0.97 -9.28 -7.40
C GLU A 151 -2.07 -8.95 -8.41
N PHE A 152 -2.09 -7.71 -8.90
CA PHE A 152 -3.03 -7.27 -9.93
C PHE A 152 -2.86 -8.10 -11.20
N ASN A 153 -3.98 -8.49 -11.82
CA ASN A 153 -4.07 -9.43 -12.95
C ASN A 153 -3.69 -10.89 -12.65
N GLN A 154 -3.45 -11.26 -11.40
CA GLN A 154 -3.36 -12.66 -11.04
C GLN A 154 -4.75 -13.29 -11.04
N ARG A 155 -4.89 -14.44 -11.70
CA ARG A 155 -6.17 -15.16 -11.74
C ARG A 155 -6.54 -15.63 -10.35
N GLY A 156 -7.71 -15.22 -9.87
CA GLY A 156 -8.20 -15.62 -8.54
C GLY A 156 -7.40 -14.98 -7.41
N ASN A 157 -6.97 -13.72 -7.59
CA ASN A 157 -6.26 -13.00 -6.55
C ASN A 157 -7.17 -12.85 -5.30
N ARG A 158 -6.55 -12.94 -4.11
CA ARG A 158 -7.28 -13.04 -2.85
C ARG A 158 -7.94 -11.73 -2.44
N CYS A 159 -7.34 -10.60 -2.80
CA CYS A 159 -7.83 -9.28 -2.46
C CYS A 159 -9.12 -8.93 -3.24
N GLU A 160 -9.14 -9.18 -4.54
CA GLU A 160 -10.33 -9.07 -5.40
C GLU A 160 -11.46 -9.96 -4.86
N GLN A 161 -11.17 -11.25 -4.60
CA GLN A 161 -12.16 -12.16 -4.00
C GLN A 161 -12.68 -11.68 -2.64
N ALA A 162 -11.85 -11.02 -1.83
CA ALA A 162 -12.28 -10.43 -0.57
C ALA A 162 -13.24 -9.25 -0.82
N VAL A 163 -12.91 -8.35 -1.74
CA VAL A 163 -13.79 -7.23 -2.10
C VAL A 163 -15.13 -7.74 -2.66
N GLU A 164 -15.13 -8.73 -3.55
CA GLU A 164 -16.35 -9.32 -4.11
C GLU A 164 -17.23 -9.94 -3.01
N ARG A 165 -16.64 -10.71 -2.09
CA ARG A 165 -17.36 -11.29 -0.95
C ARG A 165 -17.96 -10.21 -0.05
N TRP A 166 -17.25 -9.11 0.15
CA TRP A 166 -17.76 -7.97 0.92
C TRP A 166 -18.97 -7.32 0.24
N ILE A 167 -18.88 -7.06 -1.07
CA ILE A 167 -19.99 -6.47 -1.85
C ILE A 167 -21.23 -7.37 -1.77
N GLN A 168 -21.08 -8.66 -2.01
CA GLN A 168 -22.18 -9.63 -1.93
C GLN A 168 -22.84 -9.65 -0.55
N ALA A 169 -22.04 -9.57 0.53
CA ALA A 169 -22.56 -9.51 1.88
C ALA A 169 -23.34 -8.21 2.15
N GLN A 170 -22.87 -7.06 1.64
CA GLN A 170 -23.57 -5.78 1.77
C GLN A 170 -24.87 -5.75 0.97
N ASP A 171 -24.89 -6.29 -0.24
CA ASP A 171 -26.11 -6.36 -1.07
C ASP A 171 -27.17 -7.26 -0.44
N ALA A 172 -26.76 -8.41 0.09
CA ALA A 172 -27.64 -9.30 0.84
C ALA A 172 -28.21 -8.63 2.10
N ALA A 173 -27.38 -7.92 2.87
CA ALA A 173 -27.81 -7.18 4.06
C ALA A 173 -28.75 -5.99 3.72
N SER A 174 -28.57 -5.38 2.55
CA SER A 174 -29.37 -4.24 2.07
C SER A 174 -30.66 -4.65 1.36
N GLY A 175 -30.92 -5.95 1.18
CA GLY A 175 -32.08 -6.45 0.43
C GLY A 175 -32.04 -6.17 -1.08
N ARG A 176 -30.88 -5.82 -1.64
CA ARG A 176 -30.66 -5.62 -3.09
C ARG A 176 -30.17 -6.88 -3.78
N ALA A 177 -30.71 -8.04 -3.43
CA ALA A 177 -30.47 -9.23 -4.23
C ALA A 177 -31.17 -9.06 -5.59
N GLU A 178 -30.39 -9.03 -6.67
CA GLU A 178 -30.91 -8.99 -8.04
C GLU A 178 -31.87 -10.18 -8.28
N PRO A 179 -33.08 -9.96 -8.81
CA PRO A 179 -33.97 -11.07 -9.14
C PRO A 179 -33.35 -11.90 -10.26
N ALA A 180 -33.11 -13.19 -9.99
CA ALA A 180 -32.65 -14.15 -10.98
C ALA A 180 -33.54 -14.12 -12.23
N ARG A 181 -32.91 -14.01 -13.39
CA ARG A 181 -33.54 -14.23 -14.70
C ARG A 181 -33.47 -15.70 -15.09
#